data_AF-A0A843L459-F1
#
_entry.id   AF-A0A843L459-F1
#
_cell.length_a   1.000
_cell.length_b   1.000
_cell.length_c   1.000
_cell.angle_alpha   90.00
_cell.angle_beta   90.00
_cell.angle_gamma   90.00
#
_symmetry.space_group_name_H-M   'P 1'
#
loop_
_entity.id
_entity.type
_entity.pdbx_description
1 polymer ?
#
loop_
_entity_poly.entity_id
_entity_poly.type
_entity_poly.pdbx_seq_one_letter_code
_entity_poly.pdbx_strand_id
1 'polypeptide(L)'
;MIEFIFATILIPLVALITGFLIPGLERKVQARIQQRIGPPILTPGFWAILKFFYKEKIKPNSPMPRLFHSLPIIGVFVMFFAVLFTTPEWWTVNALGTVVAVVGLLKVIEFLFMAIGSFSRSILSVSMPYADQIKGAVMKGEYRRFFEQQSVLRAFKMITVGSFPLYIAMFVPVILVKSINFADIVHFQGFDSSFIFPGGIIDLMYLERILSLKPILFTFPGLIAGFVYFIGYIMVLNEYPFSIEKAKSDV
;
A
#
# COMPACT_ATOMS: atom_id res chain seq x y z
N MET A 1 16.90 -24.88 1.59
CA MET A 1 17.49 -23.90 2.55
C MET A 1 18.18 -22.74 1.84
N ILE A 2 19.09 -23.00 0.90
CA ILE A 2 19.78 -21.93 0.14
C ILE A 2 18.77 -21.08 -0.67
N GLU A 3 17.85 -21.73 -1.38
CA GLU A 3 16.78 -21.06 -2.16
C GLU A 3 15.89 -20.16 -1.29
N PHE A 4 15.48 -20.66 -0.12
CA PHE A 4 14.72 -19.88 0.87
C PHE A 4 15.45 -18.61 1.34
N ILE A 5 16.76 -18.71 1.60
CA ILE A 5 17.59 -17.56 2.00
C ILE A 5 17.71 -16.56 0.86
N PHE A 6 17.98 -17.03 -0.37
CA PHE A 6 18.06 -16.17 -1.53
C PHE A 6 16.74 -15.47 -1.84
N ALA A 7 15.61 -16.19 -1.80
CA ALA A 7 14.29 -15.61 -2.03
C ALA A 7 13.94 -14.53 -1.01
N THR A 8 14.27 -14.77 0.27
CA THR A 8 14.02 -13.82 1.37
C THR A 8 14.77 -12.50 1.21
N ILE A 9 15.96 -12.51 0.60
CA ILE A 9 16.76 -11.29 0.41
C ILE A 9 16.47 -10.66 -0.95
N LEU A 10 16.43 -11.46 -2.01
CA LEU A 10 16.36 -10.98 -3.38
C LEU A 10 14.98 -10.40 -3.72
N ILE A 11 13.89 -11.03 -3.28
CA ILE A 11 12.53 -10.60 -3.66
C ILE A 11 12.20 -9.21 -3.08
N PRO A 12 12.41 -8.92 -1.78
CA PRO A 12 12.20 -7.57 -1.27
C PRO A 12 13.12 -6.53 -1.91
N LEU A 13 14.35 -6.90 -2.25
CA LEU A 13 15.29 -6.00 -2.94
C LEU A 13 14.79 -5.65 -4.35
N VAL A 14 14.29 -6.63 -5.10
CA VAL A 14 13.64 -6.40 -6.39
C VAL A 14 12.38 -5.55 -6.22
N ALA A 15 11.54 -5.83 -5.22
CA ALA A 15 10.35 -5.04 -4.93
C ALA A 15 10.66 -3.57 -4.58
N LEU A 16 11.78 -3.32 -3.90
CA LEU A 16 12.25 -1.97 -3.60
C LEU A 16 12.69 -1.24 -4.88
N ILE A 17 13.45 -1.91 -5.75
CA ILE A 17 13.89 -1.34 -7.03
C ILE A 17 12.68 -1.02 -7.92
N THR A 18 11.72 -1.94 -8.05
CA THR A 18 10.51 -1.70 -8.85
C THR A 18 9.64 -0.61 -8.22
N GLY A 19 9.54 -0.56 -6.89
CA GLY A 19 8.85 0.51 -6.16
C GLY A 19 9.41 1.91 -6.43
N PHE A 20 10.71 2.04 -6.74
CA PHE A 20 11.29 3.32 -7.15
C PHE A 20 10.98 3.70 -8.61
N LEU A 21 10.73 2.71 -9.47
CA LEU A 21 10.46 2.92 -10.89
C LEU A 21 8.98 3.22 -11.17
N ILE A 22 8.06 2.57 -10.46
CA ILE A 22 6.61 2.68 -10.70
C ILE A 22 6.11 4.14 -10.64
N PRO A 23 6.41 4.95 -9.60
CA PRO A 23 5.97 6.36 -9.55
C PRO A 23 6.57 7.21 -10.68
N GLY A 24 7.74 6.83 -11.18
CA GLY A 24 8.39 7.44 -12.35
C GLY A 24 7.64 7.21 -13.63
N LEU A 25 7.22 5.96 -13.84
CA LEU A 25 6.40 5.55 -14.97
C LEU A 25 5.04 6.22 -14.94
N GLU A 26 4.36 6.21 -13.77
CA GLU A 26 3.06 6.85 -13.57
C GLU A 26 3.09 8.33 -14.00
N ARG A 27 4.04 9.12 -13.47
CA ARG A 27 4.17 10.54 -13.82
C ARG A 27 4.50 10.78 -15.29
N LYS A 28 5.27 9.88 -15.90
CA LYS A 28 5.60 9.98 -17.33
C LYS A 28 4.37 9.69 -18.19
N VAL A 29 3.60 8.66 -17.86
CA VAL A 29 2.33 8.32 -18.54
C VAL A 29 1.33 9.46 -18.39
N GLN A 30 1.13 9.98 -17.17
CA GLN A 30 0.26 11.14 -16.92
C GLN A 30 0.67 12.36 -17.75
N ALA A 31 1.97 12.67 -17.81
CA ALA A 31 2.47 13.77 -18.62
C ALA A 31 2.20 13.56 -20.12
N ARG A 32 2.36 12.33 -20.63
CA ARG A 32 2.10 12.02 -22.05
C ARG A 32 0.62 12.10 -22.40
N ILE A 33 -0.27 11.66 -21.53
CA ILE A 33 -1.72 11.85 -21.67
C ILE A 33 -2.05 13.35 -21.75
N GLN A 34 -1.36 14.18 -20.97
CA GLN A 34 -1.46 15.64 -21.00
C GLN A 34 -0.62 16.32 -22.11
N GLN A 35 -0.04 15.56 -23.02
CA GLN A 35 0.83 16.05 -24.12
C GLN A 35 2.06 16.86 -23.64
N ARG A 36 2.66 16.47 -22.52
CA ARG A 36 3.91 17.00 -21.96
C ARG A 36 4.98 15.89 -21.90
N ILE A 37 6.27 16.27 -21.89
CA ILE A 37 7.39 15.30 -21.93
C ILE A 37 7.50 14.47 -20.64
N GLY A 38 7.13 15.07 -19.51
CA GLY A 38 7.21 14.48 -18.17
C GLY A 38 8.62 14.45 -17.58
N PRO A 39 8.75 14.22 -16.26
CA PRO A 39 10.05 14.10 -15.61
C PRO A 39 10.80 12.81 -16.02
N PRO A 40 12.11 12.72 -15.76
CA PRO A 40 12.85 11.46 -15.87
C PRO A 40 12.27 10.38 -14.96
N ILE A 41 12.35 9.11 -15.39
CA ILE A 41 11.75 7.97 -14.67
C ILE A 41 12.33 7.81 -13.25
N LEU A 42 13.62 8.08 -13.06
CA LEU A 42 14.28 7.91 -11.76
C LEU A 42 14.00 9.06 -10.76
N THR A 43 13.40 10.17 -11.22
CA THR A 43 13.27 11.40 -10.41
C THR A 43 12.37 11.25 -9.17
N PRO A 44 11.14 10.73 -9.26
CA PRO A 44 10.26 10.65 -8.08
C PRO A 44 10.67 9.58 -7.06
N GLY A 45 11.38 8.53 -7.49
CA GLY A 45 11.85 7.47 -6.60
C GLY A 45 13.22 7.82 -6.01
N PHE A 46 14.28 7.46 -6.75
CA PHE A 46 15.65 7.51 -6.26
C PHE A 46 16.14 8.92 -5.93
N TRP A 47 15.96 9.89 -6.84
CA TRP A 47 16.45 11.25 -6.62
C TRP A 47 15.70 11.98 -5.50
N ALA A 48 14.42 11.65 -5.26
CA ALA A 48 13.65 12.23 -4.18
C ALA A 48 14.19 11.81 -2.80
N ILE A 49 14.58 10.54 -2.63
CA ILE A 49 15.18 10.06 -1.38
C ILE A 49 16.45 10.84 -1.08
N LEU A 50 17.38 10.93 -2.04
CA LEU A 50 18.61 11.71 -1.87
C LEU A 50 18.29 13.16 -1.48
N LYS A 51 17.36 13.80 -2.19
CA LYS A 51 16.92 15.17 -1.89
C LYS A 51 16.41 15.32 -0.45
N PHE A 52 15.61 14.39 0.07
CA PHE A 52 15.09 14.45 1.44
C PHE A 52 16.14 14.15 2.50
N PHE A 53 17.16 13.34 2.19
CA PHE A 53 18.30 13.10 3.08
C PHE A 53 19.15 14.37 3.31
N TYR A 54 19.30 15.22 2.29
CA TYR A 54 20.04 16.49 2.39
C TYR A 54 19.23 17.66 2.94
N LYS A 55 17.92 17.50 3.13
CA LYS A 55 17.06 18.59 3.61
C LYS A 55 17.21 18.78 5.13
N GLU A 56 17.14 20.03 5.58
CA GLU A 56 17.12 20.34 7.01
C GLU A 56 15.91 19.69 7.71
N LYS A 57 16.18 19.11 8.88
CA LYS A 57 15.17 18.41 9.68
C LYS A 57 14.44 19.41 10.56
N ILE A 58 13.19 19.73 10.21
CA ILE A 58 12.31 20.54 11.05
C ILE A 58 11.78 19.67 12.19
N LYS A 59 11.87 20.14 13.43
CA LYS A 59 11.29 19.44 14.59
C LYS A 59 9.79 19.73 14.67
N PRO A 60 8.91 18.72 14.55
CA PRO A 60 7.47 18.93 14.72
C PRO A 60 7.12 19.19 16.19
N ASN A 61 6.05 19.94 16.45
CA ASN A 61 5.51 20.14 17.80
C ASN A 61 4.61 18.97 18.21
N SER A 62 5.16 17.75 18.19
CA SER A 62 4.42 16.53 18.46
C SER A 62 4.22 16.31 19.96
N PRO A 63 3.04 15.82 20.41
CA PRO A 63 2.83 15.43 21.81
C PRO A 63 3.70 14.22 22.20
N MET A 64 4.08 13.39 21.24
CA MET A 64 4.87 12.17 21.44
C MET A 64 5.98 12.06 20.37
N PRO A 65 7.08 12.83 20.51
CA PRO A 65 8.12 12.91 19.48
C PRO A 65 8.78 11.56 19.14
N ARG A 66 8.97 10.69 20.14
CA ARG A 66 9.59 9.36 19.95
C ARG A 66 8.73 8.46 19.06
N LEU A 67 7.42 8.42 19.32
CA LEU A 67 6.48 7.61 18.54
C LEU A 67 6.37 8.15 17.12
N PHE A 68 6.29 9.47 16.95
CA PHE A 68 6.23 10.09 15.62
C PHE A 68 7.42 9.70 14.73
N HIS A 69 8.64 9.72 15.28
CA HIS A 69 9.83 9.33 14.51
C HIS A 69 9.96 7.82 14.27
N SER A 70 9.39 6.96 15.12
CA SER A 70 9.43 5.51 14.93
C SER A 70 8.38 4.99 13.95
N LEU A 71 7.24 5.67 13.81
CA LEU A 71 6.13 5.21 12.96
C LEU A 71 6.52 4.96 11.49
N PRO A 72 7.25 5.84 10.78
CA PRO A 72 7.69 5.56 9.41
C PRO A 72 8.60 4.33 9.31
N ILE A 73 9.47 4.12 10.31
CA ILE A 73 10.39 2.98 10.37
C ILE A 73 9.59 1.68 10.53
N ILE A 74 8.61 1.68 11.44
CA ILE A 74 7.70 0.54 11.64
C ILE A 74 6.94 0.25 10.33
N GLY A 75 6.45 1.28 9.62
CA GLY A 75 5.76 1.12 8.35
C GLY A 75 6.60 0.42 7.28
N VAL A 76 7.89 0.75 7.18
CA VAL A 76 8.82 0.07 6.26
C VAL A 76 8.98 -1.41 6.62
N PHE A 77 9.12 -1.74 7.90
CA PHE A 77 9.19 -3.14 8.35
C PHE A 77 7.90 -3.91 8.06
N VAL A 78 6.73 -3.33 8.31
CA VAL A 78 5.44 -3.98 8.03
C VAL A 78 5.29 -4.24 6.53
N MET A 79 5.69 -3.28 5.67
CA MET A 79 5.69 -3.48 4.22
C MET A 79 6.67 -4.58 3.78
N PHE A 80 7.85 -4.63 4.36
CA PHE A 80 8.84 -5.68 4.10
C PHE A 80 8.27 -7.07 4.42
N PHE A 81 7.61 -7.25 5.57
CA PHE A 81 6.96 -8.51 5.92
C PHE A 81 5.76 -8.84 5.02
N ALA A 82 4.98 -7.84 4.61
CA ALA A 82 3.84 -8.04 3.70
C ALA A 82 4.29 -8.60 2.34
N VAL A 83 5.40 -8.08 1.80
CA VAL A 83 6.01 -8.61 0.57
C VAL A 83 6.52 -10.04 0.79
N LEU A 84 7.24 -10.29 1.89
CA LEU A 84 7.78 -11.62 2.20
C LEU A 84 6.68 -12.70 2.28
N PHE A 85 5.57 -12.42 2.95
CA PHE A 85 4.47 -13.40 3.12
C PHE A 85 3.73 -13.72 1.82
N THR A 86 3.85 -12.86 0.81
CA THR A 86 3.28 -13.10 -0.51
C THR A 86 4.15 -14.05 -1.36
N THR A 87 5.41 -14.25 -0.97
CA THR A 87 6.35 -15.06 -1.78
C THR A 87 6.09 -16.57 -1.65
N PRO A 88 6.27 -17.36 -2.74
CA PRO A 88 5.98 -18.80 -2.75
C PRO A 88 6.70 -19.62 -1.66
N GLU A 89 7.96 -19.30 -1.41
CA GLU A 89 8.80 -20.00 -0.43
C GLU A 89 8.24 -19.92 1.00
N TRP A 90 7.58 -18.80 1.32
CA TRP A 90 7.01 -18.55 2.64
C TRP A 90 5.63 -19.18 2.85
N TRP A 91 5.01 -19.74 1.80
CA TRP A 91 3.72 -20.45 1.92
C TRP A 91 3.82 -21.75 2.71
N THR A 92 5.01 -22.34 2.78
CA THR A 92 5.28 -23.57 3.55
C THR A 92 5.14 -23.38 5.06
N VAL A 93 5.24 -22.13 5.54
CA VAL A 93 5.05 -21.78 6.95
C VAL A 93 3.55 -21.55 7.18
N ASN A 94 2.85 -22.61 7.62
CA ASN A 94 1.39 -22.73 7.76
C ASN A 94 0.61 -21.56 8.39
N ALA A 95 1.26 -20.63 9.08
CA ALA A 95 0.60 -19.46 9.69
C ALA A 95 0.80 -18.15 8.91
N LEU A 96 1.88 -18.01 8.15
CA LEU A 96 2.33 -16.73 7.59
C LEU A 96 1.96 -16.56 6.11
N GLY A 97 1.81 -17.66 5.37
CA GLY A 97 1.43 -17.67 3.95
C GLY A 97 -0.08 -17.64 3.68
N THR A 98 -0.84 -16.93 4.50
CA THR A 98 -2.31 -16.88 4.40
C THR A 98 -2.79 -15.54 3.85
N VAL A 99 -3.90 -15.56 3.10
CA VAL A 99 -4.56 -14.32 2.63
C VAL A 99 -4.92 -13.42 3.81
N VAL A 100 -5.36 -14.01 4.92
CA VAL A 100 -5.72 -13.27 6.15
C VAL A 100 -4.52 -12.53 6.75
N ALA A 101 -3.33 -13.16 6.80
CA ALA A 101 -2.12 -12.53 7.32
C ALA A 101 -1.72 -11.29 6.48
N VAL A 102 -1.74 -11.41 5.16
CA VAL A 102 -1.41 -10.29 4.26
C VAL A 102 -2.43 -9.16 4.39
N VAL A 103 -3.74 -9.47 4.42
CA VAL A 103 -4.80 -8.50 4.68
C VAL A 103 -4.61 -7.78 6.01
N GLY A 104 -4.26 -8.52 7.07
CA GLY A 104 -3.97 -7.96 8.38
C GLY A 104 -2.80 -6.96 8.35
N LEU A 105 -1.70 -7.30 7.66
CA LEU A 105 -0.56 -6.40 7.52
C LEU A 105 -0.89 -5.13 6.72
N LEU A 106 -1.65 -5.26 5.63
CA LEU A 106 -2.13 -4.10 4.85
C LEU A 106 -2.99 -3.17 5.71
N LYS A 107 -3.85 -3.72 6.56
CA LYS A 107 -4.63 -2.95 7.54
C LYS A 107 -3.78 -2.21 8.56
N VAL A 108 -2.70 -2.83 9.04
CA VAL A 108 -1.76 -2.17 9.95
C VAL A 108 -1.08 -0.99 9.25
N ILE A 109 -0.71 -1.11 7.98
CA ILE A 109 -0.09 -0.01 7.20
C ILE A 109 -1.04 1.18 7.08
N GLU A 110 -2.30 0.93 6.70
CA GLU A 110 -3.35 1.97 6.65
C GLU A 110 -3.47 2.71 7.99
N PHE A 111 -3.47 1.98 9.11
CA PHE A 111 -3.52 2.56 10.45
C PHE A 111 -2.28 3.40 10.78
N LEU A 112 -1.08 2.92 10.43
CA LEU A 112 0.17 3.66 10.66
C LEU A 112 0.19 5.00 9.92
N PHE A 113 -0.30 5.06 8.68
CA PHE A 113 -0.40 6.32 7.93
C PHE A 113 -1.29 7.35 8.64
N MET A 114 -2.44 6.91 9.16
CA MET A 114 -3.34 7.79 9.93
C MET A 114 -2.71 8.23 11.27
N ALA A 115 -1.99 7.33 11.93
CA ALA A 115 -1.29 7.65 13.17
C ALA A 115 -0.23 8.74 12.97
N ILE A 116 0.55 8.67 11.89
CA ILE A 116 1.57 9.69 11.57
C ILE A 116 0.94 11.08 11.44
N GLY A 117 -0.17 11.19 10.70
CA GLY A 117 -0.88 12.45 10.53
C GLY A 117 -1.40 13.01 11.86
N SER A 118 -1.93 12.15 12.73
CA SER A 118 -2.49 12.57 14.04
C SER A 118 -1.44 13.13 14.99
N PHE A 119 -0.21 12.59 14.93
CA PHE A 119 0.90 13.00 15.80
C PHE A 119 1.75 14.14 15.24
N SER A 120 1.56 14.55 13.98
CA SER A 120 2.47 15.50 13.29
C SER A 120 2.39 16.95 13.75
N ARG A 121 1.28 17.40 14.35
CA ARG A 121 1.00 18.78 14.86
C ARG A 121 1.99 19.84 14.35
N SER A 122 1.79 20.35 13.12
CA SER A 122 2.76 21.23 12.46
C SER A 122 2.64 22.69 12.92
N ILE A 123 3.58 23.51 12.43
CA ILE A 123 3.65 24.96 12.68
C ILE A 123 2.47 25.72 12.03
N LEU A 124 1.92 25.22 10.92
CA LEU A 124 0.76 25.82 10.25
C LEU A 124 -0.57 25.61 11.00
N SER A 125 -0.55 24.77 12.03
CA SER A 125 -1.67 24.57 12.95
C SER A 125 -1.66 25.62 14.08
N VAL A 126 -2.68 25.60 14.94
CA VAL A 126 -2.82 26.54 16.08
C VAL A 126 -1.62 26.41 17.05
N SER A 127 -0.55 27.15 16.76
CA SER A 127 0.61 27.34 17.64
C SER A 127 0.40 28.51 18.60
N MET A 128 -0.48 29.45 18.24
CA MET A 128 -0.89 30.52 19.13
C MET A 128 -1.89 29.99 20.17
N PRO A 129 -1.65 30.19 21.47
CA PRO A 129 -2.63 29.87 22.49
C PRO A 129 -3.86 30.76 22.26
N TYR A 130 -4.97 30.18 21.80
CA TYR A 130 -6.27 30.83 21.97
C TYR A 130 -6.51 31.03 23.47
N ALA A 131 -7.14 32.15 23.82
CA ALA A 131 -7.45 32.55 25.20
C ALA A 131 -8.54 31.66 25.82
N ASP A 132 -8.34 30.34 25.80
CA ASP A 132 -9.29 29.30 26.22
C ASP A 132 -8.71 28.38 27.31
N GLN A 133 -7.40 28.43 27.55
CA GLN A 133 -6.76 27.70 28.67
C GLN A 133 -6.56 28.54 29.93
N ILE A 134 -6.98 29.79 29.90
CA ILE A 134 -6.93 30.67 31.08
C ILE A 134 -8.35 30.71 31.66
N LYS A 135 -8.47 30.46 32.97
CA LYS A 135 -9.72 30.64 33.74
C LYS A 135 -10.19 32.10 33.55
N GLY A 136 -11.05 32.35 32.56
CA GLY A 136 -11.46 33.70 32.15
C GLY A 136 -11.85 33.83 30.67
N ALA A 137 -11.59 32.80 29.85
CA ALA A 137 -12.07 32.70 28.47
C ALA A 137 -13.60 32.87 28.34
N VAL A 138 -14.05 33.64 27.36
CA VAL A 138 -15.48 33.80 27.02
C VAL A 138 -16.06 32.53 26.39
N MET A 139 -15.25 31.77 25.65
CA MET A 139 -15.65 30.50 24.99
C MET A 139 -15.00 29.32 25.70
N LYS A 140 -15.53 28.87 26.85
CA LYS A 140 -15.00 27.70 27.56
C LYS A 140 -15.51 26.39 26.93
N GLY A 141 -14.60 25.48 26.63
CA GLY A 141 -14.95 24.07 26.34
C GLY A 141 -14.94 23.65 24.87
N GLU A 142 -14.39 24.48 23.97
CA GLU A 142 -14.27 24.12 22.56
C GLU A 142 -13.08 23.16 22.33
N TYR A 143 -13.32 22.09 21.56
CA TYR A 143 -12.30 21.10 21.25
C TYR A 143 -11.31 21.65 20.22
N ARG A 144 -10.07 21.92 20.65
CA ARG A 144 -8.96 22.24 19.72
C ARG A 144 -8.69 21.07 18.79
N ARG A 145 -8.89 21.27 17.49
CA ARG A 145 -8.49 20.31 16.46
C ARG A 145 -7.44 20.94 15.56
N PHE A 146 -6.33 20.23 15.41
CA PHE A 146 -5.29 20.64 14.48
C PHE A 146 -5.73 20.34 13.03
N PHE A 147 -5.20 21.09 12.07
CA PHE A 147 -5.53 20.90 10.67
C PHE A 147 -5.20 19.47 10.20
N GLU A 148 -4.11 18.91 10.71
CA GLU A 148 -3.66 17.55 10.47
C GLU A 148 -4.67 16.53 11.01
N GLN A 149 -5.30 16.79 12.16
CA GLN A 149 -6.32 15.89 12.73
C GLN A 149 -7.60 15.89 11.88
N GLN A 150 -7.96 17.04 11.29
CA GLN A 150 -9.09 17.11 10.35
C GLN A 150 -8.76 16.39 9.04
N SER A 151 -7.52 16.50 8.55
CA SER A 151 -7.04 15.72 7.40
C SER A 151 -7.10 14.22 7.68
N VAL A 152 -6.63 13.77 8.84
CA VAL A 152 -6.68 12.37 9.27
C VAL A 152 -8.13 11.86 9.37
N LEU A 153 -9.08 12.68 9.82
CA LEU A 153 -10.49 12.29 9.86
C LEU A 153 -11.04 12.05 8.45
N ARG A 154 -10.62 12.84 7.45
CA ARG A 154 -10.99 12.62 6.04
C ARG A 154 -10.35 11.36 5.49
N ALA A 155 -9.05 11.17 5.76
CA ALA A 155 -8.29 9.96 5.40
C ALA A 155 -8.92 8.69 5.97
N PHE A 156 -9.25 8.68 7.27
CA PHE A 156 -9.91 7.56 7.93
C PHE A 156 -11.24 7.18 7.28
N LYS A 157 -12.07 8.17 6.91
CA LYS A 157 -13.33 7.91 6.21
C LYS A 157 -13.09 7.30 4.83
N MET A 158 -12.08 7.78 4.10
CA MET A 158 -11.76 7.27 2.77
C MET A 158 -11.18 5.84 2.86
N ILE A 159 -10.21 5.62 3.73
CA ILE A 159 -9.60 4.31 3.97
C ILE A 159 -10.66 3.31 4.41
N THR A 160 -11.52 3.63 5.38
CA THR A 160 -12.56 2.69 5.85
C THR A 160 -13.54 2.31 4.74
N VAL A 161 -13.97 3.28 3.92
CA VAL A 161 -14.89 3.04 2.80
C VAL A 161 -14.22 2.31 1.63
N GLY A 162 -12.99 2.66 1.26
CA GLY A 162 -12.30 2.13 0.08
C GLY A 162 -11.63 0.78 0.30
N SER A 163 -11.11 0.55 1.50
CA SER A 163 -10.39 -0.68 1.82
C SER A 163 -11.32 -1.87 2.07
N PHE A 164 -12.53 -1.64 2.61
CA PHE A 164 -13.48 -2.72 2.90
C PHE A 164 -13.91 -3.51 1.64
N PRO A 165 -14.30 -2.88 0.51
CA PRO A 165 -14.54 -3.56 -0.75
C PRO A 165 -13.31 -4.33 -1.27
N LEU A 166 -12.11 -3.74 -1.16
CA LEU A 166 -10.85 -4.38 -1.57
C LEU A 166 -10.60 -5.68 -0.79
N TYR A 167 -10.81 -5.67 0.52
CA TYR A 167 -10.63 -6.86 1.35
C TYR A 167 -11.67 -7.94 1.04
N ILE A 168 -12.95 -7.58 0.89
CA ILE A 168 -13.99 -8.53 0.48
C ILE A 168 -13.63 -9.21 -0.85
N ALA A 169 -13.17 -8.43 -1.83
CA ALA A 169 -12.79 -8.95 -3.13
C ALA A 169 -11.62 -9.95 -3.04
N MET A 170 -10.64 -9.71 -2.17
CA MET A 170 -9.52 -10.65 -1.94
C MET A 170 -9.96 -11.97 -1.28
N PHE A 171 -11.10 -12.02 -0.59
CA PHE A 171 -11.64 -13.26 -0.03
C PHE A 171 -12.46 -14.09 -1.03
N VAL A 172 -12.82 -13.56 -2.21
CA VAL A 172 -13.58 -14.33 -3.20
C VAL A 172 -12.81 -15.57 -3.70
N PRO A 173 -11.51 -15.49 -4.04
CA PRO A 173 -10.70 -16.67 -4.35
C PRO A 173 -10.67 -17.71 -3.21
N VAL A 174 -10.58 -17.24 -1.95
CA VAL A 174 -10.58 -18.10 -0.75
C VAL A 174 -11.87 -18.91 -0.66
N ILE A 175 -13.03 -18.28 -0.94
CA ILE A 175 -14.33 -18.93 -0.90
C ILE A 175 -14.46 -20.00 -2.00
N LEU A 176 -13.95 -19.72 -3.20
CA LEU A 176 -14.00 -20.66 -4.33
C LEU A 176 -13.14 -21.91 -4.08
N VAL A 177 -11.95 -21.71 -3.50
CA VAL A 177 -10.98 -22.78 -3.22
C VAL A 177 -11.28 -23.49 -1.90
N LYS A 178 -12.03 -22.86 -1.00
CA LYS A 178 -12.29 -23.30 0.39
C LYS A 178 -11.02 -23.46 1.23
N SER A 179 -9.95 -22.74 0.87
CA SER A 179 -8.70 -22.66 1.64
C SER A 179 -8.19 -21.23 1.68
N ILE A 180 -7.56 -20.87 2.79
CA ILE A 180 -7.01 -19.53 3.06
C ILE A 180 -5.55 -19.42 2.58
N ASN A 181 -4.88 -20.55 2.32
CA ASN A 181 -3.48 -20.58 1.94
C ASN A 181 -3.28 -20.14 0.50
N PHE A 182 -2.23 -19.36 0.23
CA PHE A 182 -1.90 -18.94 -1.13
C PHE A 182 -1.53 -20.13 -2.04
N ALA A 183 -0.84 -21.14 -1.49
CA ALA A 183 -0.45 -22.33 -2.25
C ALA A 183 -1.68 -23.02 -2.88
N ASP A 184 -2.72 -23.28 -2.09
CA ASP A 184 -3.94 -23.95 -2.56
C ASP A 184 -4.66 -23.12 -3.63
N ILE A 185 -4.65 -21.79 -3.50
CA ILE A 185 -5.28 -20.87 -4.46
C ILE A 185 -4.54 -20.89 -5.81
N VAL A 186 -3.21 -20.89 -5.76
CA VAL A 186 -2.35 -20.92 -6.95
C VAL A 186 -2.44 -22.29 -7.64
N HIS A 187 -2.44 -23.38 -6.87
CA HIS A 187 -2.66 -24.74 -7.40
C HIS A 187 -4.04 -24.90 -8.02
N PHE A 188 -5.09 -24.32 -7.43
CA PHE A 188 -6.44 -24.35 -8.01
C PHE A 188 -6.50 -23.65 -9.38
N GLN A 189 -5.69 -22.62 -9.61
CA GLN A 189 -5.60 -21.93 -10.89
C GLN A 189 -4.84 -22.72 -11.96
N GLY A 190 -4.16 -23.81 -11.57
CA GLY A 190 -3.36 -24.66 -12.46
C GLY A 190 -1.93 -24.18 -12.66
N PHE A 191 -1.44 -23.26 -11.83
CA PHE A 191 -0.04 -22.82 -11.88
C PHE A 191 0.86 -23.85 -11.18
N ASP A 192 1.56 -24.67 -11.96
CA ASP A 192 2.64 -25.53 -11.46
C ASP A 192 3.99 -24.81 -11.51
N SER A 193 4.87 -25.10 -10.55
CA SER A 193 6.26 -24.60 -10.46
C SER A 193 7.13 -24.88 -11.70
N SER A 194 6.70 -25.80 -12.58
CA SER A 194 7.32 -26.10 -13.86
C SER A 194 7.11 -25.01 -14.95
N PHE A 195 6.24 -24.02 -14.72
CA PHE A 195 6.03 -22.90 -15.66
C PHE A 195 7.14 -21.83 -15.60
N ILE A 196 8.02 -21.85 -14.60
CA ILE A 196 8.90 -20.71 -14.26
C ILE A 196 10.25 -20.74 -14.99
N PHE A 197 10.65 -21.84 -15.63
CA PHE A 197 11.91 -21.92 -16.39
C PHE A 197 11.70 -21.79 -17.91
N PRO A 198 12.12 -20.69 -18.54
CA PRO A 198 12.15 -20.56 -19.99
C PRO A 198 13.44 -21.22 -20.49
N GLY A 199 13.37 -22.52 -20.76
CA GLY A 199 14.47 -23.32 -21.29
C GLY A 199 14.18 -23.79 -22.71
N GLY A 200 14.29 -22.90 -23.69
CA GLY A 200 14.48 -23.28 -25.10
C GLY A 200 13.22 -23.60 -25.91
N ILE A 201 12.99 -22.74 -26.93
CA ILE A 201 12.04 -22.90 -28.04
C ILE A 201 10.58 -22.65 -27.63
N ILE A 202 9.95 -21.72 -28.36
CA ILE A 202 8.52 -21.42 -28.30
C ILE A 202 7.79 -22.64 -28.84
N ASP A 203 7.57 -23.64 -28.00
CA ASP A 203 6.79 -24.82 -28.35
C ASP A 203 5.30 -24.48 -28.21
N LEU A 204 4.50 -24.84 -29.22
CA LEU A 204 3.03 -24.76 -29.20
C LEU A 204 2.42 -25.44 -27.95
N MET A 205 3.17 -26.35 -27.30
CA MET A 205 2.83 -27.00 -26.03
C MET A 205 2.64 -26.02 -24.86
N TYR A 206 3.30 -24.86 -24.87
CA TYR A 206 3.08 -23.82 -23.85
C TYR A 206 1.73 -23.13 -24.01
N LEU A 207 1.21 -22.97 -25.24
CA LEU A 207 -0.04 -22.28 -25.50
C LEU A 207 -1.25 -23.13 -25.09
N GLU A 208 -1.21 -24.45 -25.31
CA GLU A 208 -2.19 -25.39 -24.76
C GLU A 208 -2.18 -25.41 -23.22
N ARG A 209 -0.99 -25.32 -22.60
CA ARG A 209 -0.85 -25.29 -21.15
C ARG A 209 -1.37 -23.99 -20.52
N ILE A 210 -1.18 -22.86 -21.20
CA ILE A 210 -1.76 -21.55 -20.81
C ILE A 210 -3.28 -21.58 -20.96
N LEU A 211 -3.81 -22.16 -22.03
CA LEU A 211 -5.26 -22.31 -22.24
C LEU A 211 -5.92 -23.32 -21.26
N SER A 212 -5.14 -24.27 -20.73
CA SER A 212 -5.58 -25.21 -19.70
C SER A 212 -5.64 -24.60 -18.30
N LEU A 213 -5.11 -23.39 -18.09
CA LEU A 213 -5.25 -22.68 -16.81
C LEU A 213 -6.73 -22.38 -16.57
N LYS A 214 -7.16 -22.48 -15.32
CA LYS A 214 -8.51 -22.09 -14.89
C LYS A 214 -8.41 -20.81 -14.07
N PRO A 215 -8.17 -19.65 -14.70
CA PRO A 215 -8.03 -18.40 -13.98
C PRO A 215 -9.35 -18.06 -13.29
N ILE A 216 -9.27 -17.83 -11.98
CA ILE A 216 -10.41 -17.43 -11.15
C ILE A 216 -11.07 -16.16 -11.70
N LEU A 217 -10.27 -15.26 -12.30
CA LEU A 217 -10.73 -13.99 -12.87
C LEU A 217 -11.83 -14.15 -13.94
N PHE A 218 -11.81 -15.23 -14.73
CA PHE A 218 -12.81 -15.45 -15.79
C PHE A 218 -14.06 -16.19 -15.32
N THR A 219 -14.16 -16.49 -14.02
CA THR A 219 -15.42 -16.94 -13.42
C THR A 219 -16.32 -15.74 -13.13
N PHE A 220 -17.64 -15.90 -13.20
CA PHE A 220 -18.59 -14.83 -12.85
C PHE A 220 -18.31 -14.17 -11.47
N PRO A 221 -18.15 -14.93 -10.37
CA PRO A 221 -17.81 -14.33 -9.07
C PRO A 221 -16.41 -13.68 -9.07
N GLY A 222 -15.43 -14.26 -9.77
CA GLY A 222 -14.08 -13.70 -9.85
C GLY A 222 -14.00 -12.41 -10.67
N LEU A 223 -14.81 -12.26 -11.71
CA LEU A 223 -14.90 -11.04 -12.51
C LEU A 223 -15.46 -9.89 -11.67
N ILE A 224 -16.57 -10.13 -10.96
CA ILE A 224 -17.16 -9.13 -10.05
C ILE A 224 -16.14 -8.76 -8.97
N ALA A 225 -15.46 -9.75 -8.38
CA ALA A 225 -14.42 -9.50 -7.40
C ALA A 225 -13.26 -8.68 -7.97
N GLY A 226 -12.80 -8.98 -9.19
CA GLY A 226 -11.74 -8.23 -9.86
C GLY A 226 -12.10 -6.76 -10.06
N PHE A 227 -13.35 -6.47 -10.47
CA PHE A 227 -13.83 -5.10 -10.62
C PHE A 227 -13.90 -4.35 -9.28
N VAL A 228 -14.42 -5.00 -8.23
CA VAL A 228 -14.50 -4.42 -6.88
C VAL A 228 -13.10 -4.20 -6.29
N TYR A 229 -12.18 -5.16 -6.49
CA TYR A 229 -10.78 -5.04 -6.10
C TYR A 229 -10.12 -3.83 -6.77
N PHE A 230 -10.33 -3.65 -8.08
CA PHE A 230 -9.76 -2.54 -8.84
C PHE A 230 -10.23 -1.18 -8.32
N ILE A 231 -11.54 -1.01 -8.10
CA ILE A 231 -12.09 0.24 -7.54
C ILE A 231 -11.53 0.50 -6.13
N GLY A 232 -11.56 -0.52 -5.26
CA GLY A 232 -11.03 -0.40 -3.90
C GLY A 232 -9.53 -0.10 -3.89
N TYR A 233 -8.77 -0.66 -4.83
CA TYR A 233 -7.34 -0.41 -4.99
C TYR A 233 -7.05 1.05 -5.37
N ILE A 234 -7.78 1.61 -6.34
CA ILE A 234 -7.64 3.04 -6.70
C ILE A 234 -7.97 3.96 -5.53
N MET A 235 -9.01 3.61 -4.76
CA MET A 235 -9.37 4.35 -3.55
C MET A 235 -8.21 4.34 -2.53
N VAL A 236 -7.67 3.16 -2.21
CA VAL A 236 -6.56 3.04 -1.25
C VAL A 236 -5.29 3.74 -1.72
N LEU A 237 -4.98 3.72 -3.02
CA LEU A 237 -3.85 4.47 -3.59
C LEU A 237 -4.04 5.99 -3.56
N ASN A 238 -5.25 6.48 -3.25
CA ASN A 238 -5.56 7.90 -3.19
C ASN A 238 -5.14 8.61 -4.49
N GLU A 239 -5.51 8.00 -5.62
CA GLU A 239 -5.36 8.54 -6.97
C GLU A 239 -6.71 9.05 -7.51
N TYR A 240 -6.67 9.79 -8.62
CA TYR A 240 -7.90 10.24 -9.26
C TYR A 240 -8.76 9.05 -9.70
N PRO A 241 -10.08 9.07 -9.47
CA PRO A 241 -10.90 10.21 -9.03
C PRO A 241 -11.01 10.40 -7.50
N PHE A 242 -10.47 9.49 -6.68
CA PHE A 242 -10.66 9.44 -5.23
C PHE A 242 -9.54 10.12 -4.42
N SER A 243 -9.04 11.27 -4.89
CA SER A 243 -7.86 11.95 -4.32
C SER A 243 -8.16 12.92 -3.16
N ILE A 244 -9.01 12.54 -2.20
CA ILE A 244 -9.52 13.45 -1.15
C ILE A 244 -8.39 13.96 -0.23
N GLU A 245 -7.36 13.14 0.01
CA GLU A 245 -6.27 13.52 0.91
C GLU A 245 -5.22 14.41 0.22
N LYS A 246 -4.98 14.24 -1.09
CA LYS A 246 -3.98 15.03 -1.85
C LYS A 246 -4.47 16.43 -2.24
N ALA A 247 -5.76 16.61 -2.50
CA ALA A 247 -6.26 17.80 -3.19
C ALA A 247 -6.69 18.97 -2.27
N LYS A 248 -6.81 18.75 -0.95
CA LYS A 248 -7.45 19.72 -0.03
C LYS A 248 -6.74 19.90 1.32
N SER A 249 -5.52 19.41 1.49
CA SER A 249 -4.70 19.73 2.68
C SER A 249 -3.81 20.96 2.48
N ASP A 250 -3.65 21.44 1.24
CA ASP A 250 -2.79 22.59 0.91
C ASP A 250 -3.55 23.93 0.87
N VAL A 251 -4.85 23.95 1.20
CA VAL A 251 -5.70 25.16 1.30
C VAL A 251 -6.40 25.21 2.65
#